data_AF-A0A831W2U3-F1
#
_entry.id   AF-A0A831W2U3-F1
#
_cell.length_a   1.000
_cell.length_b   1.000
_cell.length_c   1.000
_cell.angle_alpha   90.00
_cell.angle_beta   90.00
_cell.angle_gamma   90.00
#
_symmetry.space_group_name_H-M   'P 1'
#
loop_
_entity.id
_entity.type
_entity.pdbx_description
1 polymer ?
#
loop_
_entity_poly.entity_id
_entity_poly.type
_entity_poly.pdbx_seq_one_letter_code
_entity_poly.pdbx_strand_id
1 'polypeptide(L)'
;MQEVISGERSQVMDTMTRLANKKVASLGISIIDVRIKQINLPAAVSQSVFQRMKAERERVAREFRARGKETAERIRAGADRQRTIILADAKRDAAKIRGAGDAAATEIYAKAYSKDTKFYSFDRSLQAYRRIFSGKDSTLVLQPNSELFRYFQSTAGAKR
;
A
#
# COMPACT_ATOMS: atom_id res chain seq x y z
N MET A 1 12.22 -5.84 -39.88
CA MET A 1 12.29 -5.40 -41.30
C MET A 1 13.03 -4.06 -41.43
N GLN A 2 14.26 -3.98 -40.94
CA GLN A 2 15.14 -2.79 -41.10
C GLN A 2 16.59 -3.20 -41.43
N GLU A 3 16.93 -4.45 -41.15
CA GLU A 3 18.27 -5.04 -41.29
C GLU A 3 18.60 -5.49 -42.72
N VAL A 4 17.59 -5.63 -43.58
CA VAL A 4 17.75 -6.04 -44.99
C VAL A 4 18.23 -4.90 -45.89
N ILE A 5 18.10 -3.64 -45.45
CA ILE A 5 18.40 -2.45 -46.28
C ILE A 5 19.88 -2.04 -46.17
N SER A 6 20.58 -2.45 -45.10
CA SER A 6 22.01 -2.13 -44.90
C SER A 6 22.93 -3.09 -45.66
N GLY A 7 22.63 -4.40 -45.65
CA GLY A 7 23.46 -5.41 -46.31
C GLY A 7 23.49 -5.28 -47.83
N GLU A 8 22.33 -5.04 -48.46
CA GLU A 8 22.22 -4.93 -49.92
C GLU A 8 22.79 -3.61 -50.47
N ARG A 9 22.86 -2.56 -49.65
CA ARG A 9 23.32 -1.24 -50.07
C ARG A 9 24.76 -1.25 -50.58
N SER A 10 25.65 -1.97 -49.90
CA SER A 10 27.06 -2.06 -50.28
C SER A 10 27.23 -2.71 -51.65
N GLN A 11 26.50 -3.80 -51.91
CA GLN A 11 26.57 -4.53 -53.18
C GLN A 11 26.02 -3.70 -54.35
N VAL A 12 24.96 -2.92 -54.12
CA VAL A 12 24.39 -2.01 -55.13
C VAL A 12 25.36 -0.87 -55.46
N MET A 13 25.97 -0.23 -54.46
CA MET A 13 26.95 0.84 -54.69
C MET A 13 28.16 0.32 -55.46
N ASP A 14 28.68 -0.85 -55.10
CA ASP A 14 29.86 -1.45 -55.73
C ASP A 14 29.61 -1.83 -57.21
N THR A 15 28.41 -2.29 -57.52
CA THR A 15 27.98 -2.57 -58.91
C THR A 15 27.81 -1.29 -59.73
N MET A 16 27.26 -0.23 -59.12
CA MET A 16 27.13 1.08 -59.77
C MET A 16 28.49 1.71 -60.05
N THR A 17 29.46 1.61 -59.12
CA THR A 17 30.84 2.09 -59.30
C THR A 17 31.53 1.37 -60.47
N ARG A 18 31.40 0.04 -60.58
CA ARG A 18 31.94 -0.74 -61.71
C ARG A 18 31.35 -0.32 -63.07
N LEU A 19 30.02 -0.16 -63.14
CA LEU A 19 29.32 0.26 -64.35
C LEU A 19 29.71 1.67 -64.79
N ALA A 20 29.83 2.59 -63.83
CA ALA A 20 30.26 3.95 -64.09
C ALA A 20 31.70 3.97 -64.60
N ASN A 21 32.63 3.27 -63.93
CA ASN A 21 34.03 3.16 -64.35
C ASN A 21 34.21 2.62 -65.77
N LYS A 22 33.40 1.64 -66.18
CA LYS A 22 33.44 1.10 -67.55
C LYS A 22 33.08 2.15 -68.62
N LYS A 23 32.21 3.12 -68.30
CA LYS A 23 31.79 4.19 -69.22
C LYS A 23 32.78 5.35 -69.30
N VAL A 24 33.46 5.70 -68.20
CA VAL A 24 34.44 6.80 -68.18
C VAL A 24 35.87 6.36 -68.52
N ALA A 25 36.13 5.05 -68.63
CA ALA A 25 37.42 4.52 -69.06
C ALA A 25 37.86 5.03 -70.46
N SER A 26 36.92 5.28 -71.38
CA SER A 26 37.20 5.86 -72.69
C SER A 26 37.55 7.36 -72.66
N LEU A 27 37.29 8.02 -71.53
CA LEU A 27 37.55 9.45 -71.30
C LEU A 27 38.79 9.67 -70.41
N GLY A 28 39.48 8.60 -70.00
CA GLY A 28 40.68 8.69 -69.14
C GLY A 28 40.40 9.04 -67.67
N ILE A 29 39.15 8.92 -67.22
CA ILE A 29 38.72 9.30 -65.87
C ILE A 29 38.45 8.04 -65.03
N SER A 30 38.87 8.05 -63.75
CA SER A 30 38.66 6.96 -62.79
C SER A 30 37.80 7.41 -61.61
N ILE A 31 36.73 6.67 -61.30
CA ILE A 31 35.79 6.92 -60.20
C ILE A 31 36.19 6.05 -59.01
N ILE A 32 36.45 6.70 -57.87
CA ILE A 32 36.96 6.07 -56.64
C ILE A 32 35.81 5.53 -55.75
N ASP A 33 34.71 6.29 -55.60
CA ASP A 33 33.60 5.90 -54.73
C ASP A 33 32.27 6.52 -55.21
N VAL A 34 31.17 5.78 -55.09
CA VAL A 34 29.80 6.23 -55.38
C VAL A 34 28.97 6.09 -54.11
N ARG A 35 28.44 7.20 -53.61
CA ARG A 35 27.58 7.23 -52.42
C ARG A 35 26.22 7.83 -52.71
N ILE A 36 25.17 7.26 -52.11
CA ILE A 36 23.84 7.87 -52.09
C ILE A 36 23.86 9.05 -51.11
N LYS A 37 23.68 10.26 -51.62
CA LYS A 37 23.57 11.48 -50.80
C LYS A 37 22.23 11.56 -50.05
N GLN A 38 21.12 11.25 -50.72
CA GLN A 38 19.78 11.31 -50.14
C GLN A 38 18.80 10.45 -50.96
N ILE A 39 17.89 9.74 -50.28
CA ILE A 39 16.73 9.10 -50.92
C ILE A 39 15.54 10.01 -50.64
N ASN A 40 15.01 10.65 -51.68
CA ASN A 40 13.78 11.43 -51.56
C ASN A 40 12.58 10.50 -51.72
N LEU A 41 11.96 10.13 -50.60
CA LEU A 41 10.65 9.49 -50.63
C LEU A 41 9.59 10.56 -50.96
N PRO A 42 8.65 10.34 -51.89
CA PRO A 42 7.58 11.29 -52.18
C PRO A 42 6.79 11.63 -50.90
N ALA A 43 6.57 12.93 -50.64
CA ALA A 43 5.95 13.43 -49.41
C ALA A 43 4.55 12.82 -49.11
N ALA A 44 3.84 12.37 -50.14
CA ALA A 44 2.54 11.71 -50.00
C ALA A 44 2.62 10.35 -49.28
N VAL A 45 3.74 9.62 -49.40
CA VAL A 45 3.91 8.29 -48.78
C VAL A 45 4.53 8.41 -47.38
N SER A 46 5.33 9.44 -47.11
CA SER A 46 5.93 9.65 -45.79
C SER A 46 4.90 10.04 -44.73
N GLN A 47 3.90 10.86 -45.09
CA GLN A 47 2.88 11.32 -44.17
C GLN A 47 1.99 10.16 -43.67
N SER A 48 1.55 9.27 -44.56
CA SER A 48 0.67 8.15 -44.20
C SER A 48 1.38 7.12 -43.31
N VAL A 49 2.64 6.82 -43.59
CA VAL A 49 3.48 5.95 -42.76
C VAL A 49 3.71 6.57 -41.38
N PHE A 50 4.02 7.87 -41.31
CA PHE A 50 4.21 8.57 -40.04
C PHE A 50 2.94 8.58 -39.18
N GLN A 51 1.77 8.84 -39.77
CA GLN A 51 0.48 8.77 -39.06
C GLN A 51 0.20 7.36 -38.53
N ARG A 52 0.49 6.33 -39.32
CA ARG A 52 0.34 4.93 -38.88
C ARG A 52 1.29 4.58 -37.74
N MET A 53 2.54 5.04 -37.79
CA MET A 53 3.51 4.85 -36.71
C MET A 53 3.06 5.56 -35.42
N LYS A 54 2.54 6.79 -35.53
CA LYS A 54 2.01 7.53 -34.38
C LYS A 54 0.83 6.80 -33.74
N ALA A 55 -0.15 6.38 -34.54
CA ALA A 55 -1.31 5.64 -34.07
C ALA A 55 -0.91 4.33 -33.37
N GLU A 56 0.06 3.60 -33.93
CA GLU A 56 0.56 2.37 -33.33
C GLU A 56 1.29 2.63 -32.01
N ARG A 57 2.14 3.67 -31.94
CA ARG A 57 2.81 4.07 -30.69
C ARG A 57 1.82 4.47 -29.61
N GLU A 58 0.78 5.21 -29.98
CA GLU A 58 -0.30 5.58 -29.05
C GLU A 58 -1.08 4.35 -28.57
N ARG A 59 -1.36 3.39 -29.46
CA ARG A 59 -2.01 2.11 -29.11
C ARG A 59 -1.18 1.34 -28.08
N VAL A 60 0.11 1.17 -28.36
CA VAL A 60 1.05 0.49 -27.46
C VAL A 60 1.15 1.21 -26.11
N ALA A 61 1.22 2.56 -26.11
CA ALA A 61 1.25 3.34 -24.88
C ALA A 61 -0.06 3.19 -24.06
N ARG A 62 -1.23 3.17 -24.72
CA ARG A 62 -2.51 2.90 -24.06
C ARG A 62 -2.55 1.51 -23.44
N GLU A 63 -2.07 0.52 -24.16
CA GLU A 63 -2.00 -0.87 -23.70
C GLU A 63 -1.10 -1.01 -22.46
N PHE A 64 0.09 -0.42 -22.45
CA PHE A 64 0.96 -0.41 -21.28
C PHE A 64 0.33 0.30 -20.08
N ARG A 65 -0.32 1.45 -20.29
CA ARG A 65 -1.02 2.15 -19.20
C ARG A 65 -2.18 1.33 -18.65
N ALA A 66 -2.93 0.63 -19.50
CA ALA A 66 -4.03 -0.23 -19.08
C ALA A 66 -3.52 -1.40 -18.22
N ARG A 67 -2.49 -2.12 -18.68
CA ARG A 67 -1.86 -3.21 -17.90
C ARG A 67 -1.27 -2.72 -16.57
N GLY A 68 -0.65 -1.53 -16.58
CA GLY A 68 -0.13 -0.90 -15.37
C GLY A 68 -1.23 -0.58 -14.36
N LYS A 69 -2.35 -0.02 -14.83
CA LYS A 69 -3.53 0.23 -13.99
C LYS A 69 -4.13 -1.05 -13.43
N GLU A 70 -4.34 -2.07 -14.28
CA GLU A 70 -4.88 -3.36 -13.84
C GLU A 70 -4.01 -3.99 -12.75
N THR A 71 -2.69 -3.97 -12.94
CA THR A 71 -1.75 -4.52 -11.96
C THR A 71 -1.73 -3.73 -10.67
N ALA A 72 -1.80 -2.39 -10.75
CA ALA A 72 -1.91 -1.54 -9.57
C ALA A 72 -3.19 -1.80 -8.78
N GLU A 73 -4.33 -1.91 -9.45
CA GLU A 73 -5.62 -2.22 -8.80
C GLU A 73 -5.60 -3.61 -8.14
N ARG A 74 -5.02 -4.62 -8.81
CA ARG A 74 -4.86 -5.95 -8.23
C ARG A 74 -4.01 -5.94 -6.96
N ILE A 75 -2.89 -5.20 -6.98
CA ILE A 75 -2.00 -5.07 -5.80
C ILE A 75 -2.72 -4.35 -4.67
N ARG A 76 -3.42 -3.23 -4.96
CA ARG A 76 -4.18 -2.47 -3.96
C ARG A 76 -5.26 -3.34 -3.31
N ALA A 77 -6.08 -4.01 -4.11
CA ALA A 77 -7.12 -4.91 -3.62
C ALA A 77 -6.55 -6.05 -2.76
N GLY A 78 -5.41 -6.62 -3.16
CA GLY A 78 -4.69 -7.61 -2.36
C GLY A 78 -4.20 -7.07 -1.01
N ALA A 79 -3.59 -5.87 -1.03
CA ALA A 79 -3.09 -5.20 0.16
C ALA A 79 -4.24 -4.83 1.13
N ASP A 80 -5.36 -4.31 0.62
CA ASP A 80 -6.52 -3.96 1.43
C ASP A 80 -7.17 -5.19 2.09
N ARG A 81 -7.26 -6.29 1.34
CA ARG A 81 -7.72 -7.57 1.89
C ARG A 81 -6.80 -8.04 3.01
N GLN A 82 -5.48 -8.04 2.78
CA GLN A 82 -4.52 -8.50 3.78
C GLN A 82 -4.52 -7.61 5.03
N ARG A 83 -4.61 -6.27 4.85
CA ARG A 83 -4.77 -5.32 5.96
C ARG A 83 -6.01 -5.65 6.80
N THR A 84 -7.13 -5.91 6.14
CA THR A 84 -8.39 -6.23 6.82
C THR A 84 -8.29 -7.51 7.63
N ILE A 85 -7.67 -8.55 7.06
CA ILE A 85 -7.43 -9.83 7.76
C ILE A 85 -6.54 -9.61 8.98
N ILE A 86 -5.41 -8.92 8.84
CA ILE A 86 -4.48 -8.65 9.95
C ILE A 86 -5.17 -7.87 11.07
N LEU A 87 -5.95 -6.85 10.74
CA LEU A 87 -6.69 -6.08 11.73
C LEU A 87 -7.78 -6.91 12.43
N ALA A 88 -8.46 -7.79 11.70
CA ALA A 88 -9.45 -8.70 12.26
C ALA A 88 -8.81 -9.73 13.19
N ASP A 89 -7.69 -10.33 12.79
CA ASP A 89 -6.92 -11.27 13.59
C ASP A 89 -6.39 -10.61 14.86
N ALA A 90 -5.77 -9.44 14.73
CA ALA A 90 -5.27 -8.68 15.88
C ALA A 90 -6.39 -8.32 16.86
N LYS A 91 -7.57 -7.91 16.37
CA LYS A 91 -8.74 -7.62 17.23
C LYS A 91 -9.26 -8.87 17.93
N ARG A 92 -9.36 -9.99 17.20
CA ARG A 92 -9.78 -11.28 17.76
C ARG A 92 -8.85 -11.70 18.87
N ASP A 93 -7.55 -11.65 18.64
CA ASP A 93 -6.55 -12.13 19.59
C ASP A 93 -6.47 -11.20 20.81
N ALA A 94 -6.57 -9.88 20.60
CA ALA A 94 -6.68 -8.92 21.69
C ALA A 94 -7.96 -9.14 22.54
N ALA A 95 -9.09 -9.49 21.91
CA ALA A 95 -10.33 -9.80 22.63
C ALA A 95 -10.21 -11.11 23.43
N LYS A 96 -9.56 -12.14 22.87
CA LYS A 96 -9.26 -13.39 23.60
C LYS A 96 -8.39 -13.15 24.82
N ILE A 97 -7.30 -12.39 24.67
CA ILE A 97 -6.39 -12.08 25.78
C ILE A 97 -7.11 -11.29 26.87
N ARG A 98 -7.89 -10.26 26.50
CA ARG A 98 -8.71 -9.52 27.47
C ARG A 98 -9.73 -10.40 28.16
N GLY A 99 -10.47 -11.23 27.42
CA GLY A 99 -11.44 -12.15 28.01
C GLY A 99 -10.80 -13.16 28.97
N ALA A 100 -9.61 -13.69 28.65
CA ALA A 100 -8.86 -14.56 29.54
C ALA A 100 -8.38 -13.83 30.81
N GLY A 101 -7.92 -12.58 30.66
CA GLY A 101 -7.53 -11.73 31.80
C GLY A 101 -8.70 -11.41 32.72
N ASP A 102 -9.85 -11.05 32.16
CA ASP A 102 -11.07 -10.74 32.90
C ASP A 102 -11.61 -11.99 33.62
N ALA A 103 -11.57 -13.16 32.97
CA ALA A 103 -11.95 -14.43 33.58
C ALA A 103 -11.03 -14.78 34.75
N ALA A 104 -9.71 -14.71 34.57
CA ALA A 104 -8.74 -14.98 35.62
C ALA A 104 -8.86 -13.99 36.80
N ALA A 105 -9.06 -12.70 36.52
CA ALA A 105 -9.29 -11.70 37.54
C ALA A 105 -10.58 -12.01 38.34
N THR A 106 -11.67 -12.32 37.65
CA THR A 106 -12.94 -12.68 38.28
C THR A 106 -12.81 -13.94 39.13
N GLU A 107 -12.10 -14.96 38.65
CA GLU A 107 -11.84 -16.19 39.39
C GLU A 107 -11.03 -15.92 40.67
N ILE A 108 -9.95 -15.12 40.58
CA ILE A 108 -9.15 -14.72 41.74
C ILE A 108 -10.00 -13.92 42.73
N TYR A 109 -10.83 -12.99 42.24
CA TYR A 109 -11.73 -12.21 43.09
C TYR A 109 -12.76 -13.09 43.79
N ALA A 110 -13.37 -14.05 43.09
CA ALA A 110 -14.32 -14.99 43.68
C ALA A 110 -13.64 -15.87 44.74
N LYS A 111 -12.43 -16.38 44.47
CA LYS A 111 -11.65 -17.14 45.46
C LYS A 111 -11.29 -16.31 46.69
N ALA A 112 -10.96 -15.04 46.52
CA ALA A 112 -10.68 -14.12 47.62
C ALA A 112 -11.94 -13.81 48.45
N TYR A 113 -13.08 -13.57 47.79
CA TYR A 113 -14.37 -13.36 48.43
C TYR A 113 -14.78 -14.54 49.32
N SER A 114 -14.61 -15.77 48.82
CA SER A 114 -14.94 -16.99 49.57
C SER A 114 -14.06 -17.23 50.80
N LYS A 115 -12.91 -16.57 50.93
CA LYS A 115 -12.03 -16.70 52.11
C LYS A 115 -12.47 -15.83 53.28
N ASP A 116 -12.87 -14.59 53.03
CA ASP A 116 -13.46 -13.69 54.04
C ASP A 116 -14.30 -12.59 53.40
N THR A 117 -15.60 -12.81 53.36
CA THR A 117 -16.61 -11.89 52.82
C THR A 117 -16.61 -10.51 53.50
N LYS A 118 -16.37 -10.46 54.81
CA LYS A 118 -16.47 -9.22 55.61
C LYS A 118 -15.23 -8.35 55.39
N PHE A 119 -14.04 -8.95 55.38
CA PHE A 119 -12.80 -8.22 55.09
C PHE A 119 -12.76 -7.70 53.65
N TYR A 120 -13.22 -8.52 52.68
CA TYR A 120 -13.24 -8.13 51.28
C TYR A 120 -14.18 -6.94 50.99
N SER A 121 -15.40 -6.96 51.53
CA SER A 121 -16.37 -5.87 51.36
C SER A 121 -15.85 -4.54 51.93
N PHE A 122 -15.10 -4.61 53.04
CA PHE A 122 -14.41 -3.48 53.63
C PHE A 122 -13.27 -2.95 52.75
N ASP A 123 -12.30 -3.79 52.33
CA ASP A 123 -11.18 -3.37 51.47
C ASP A 123 -11.66 -2.80 50.12
N ARG A 124 -12.69 -3.40 49.53
CA ARG A 124 -13.29 -2.91 48.28
C ARG A 124 -13.90 -1.52 48.44
N SER A 125 -14.56 -1.26 49.57
CA SER A 125 -15.09 0.07 49.88
C SER A 125 -13.97 1.11 50.03
N LEU A 126 -12.85 0.75 50.67
CA LEU A 126 -11.68 1.62 50.80
C LEU A 126 -11.02 1.95 49.46
N GLN A 127 -10.88 0.96 48.56
CA GLN A 127 -10.35 1.20 47.21
C GLN A 127 -11.27 2.11 46.39
N ALA A 128 -12.59 1.95 46.53
CA ALA A 128 -13.57 2.81 45.88
C ALA A 128 -13.46 4.26 46.38
N TYR A 129 -13.34 4.46 47.71
CA TYR A 129 -13.07 5.79 48.28
C TYR A 129 -11.79 6.39 47.70
N ARG A 130 -10.69 5.62 47.66
CA ARG A 130 -9.42 6.12 47.15
C ARG A 130 -9.49 6.60 45.71
N ARG A 131 -10.25 5.90 44.84
CA ARG A 131 -10.48 6.34 43.46
C ARG A 131 -11.31 7.64 43.40
N ILE A 132 -12.43 7.69 44.13
CA ILE A 132 -13.34 8.84 44.12
C ILE A 132 -12.67 10.11 44.69
N PHE A 133 -11.85 9.97 45.74
CA PHE A 133 -11.14 11.09 46.38
C PHE A 133 -9.80 11.46 45.71
N SER A 134 -9.35 10.71 44.69
CA SER A 134 -8.11 11.01 43.95
C SER A 134 -8.26 12.04 42.82
N GLY A 135 -9.50 12.42 42.48
CA GLY A 135 -9.80 13.49 41.52
C GLY A 135 -9.69 14.87 42.16
N LYS A 136 -9.16 15.87 41.43
CA LYS A 136 -8.95 17.25 41.94
C LYS A 136 -10.24 18.06 42.14
N ASP A 137 -11.40 17.58 41.70
CA ASP A 137 -12.69 18.31 41.71
C ASP A 137 -13.84 17.48 42.32
N SER A 138 -13.64 16.87 43.50
CA SER A 138 -14.62 15.96 44.10
C SER A 138 -15.63 16.66 45.02
N THR A 139 -16.54 17.50 44.48
CA THR A 139 -17.78 17.86 45.18
C THR A 139 -18.81 16.75 44.98
N LEU A 140 -19.01 15.91 46.00
CA LEU A 140 -19.86 14.72 45.92
C LEU A 140 -21.15 14.93 46.73
N VAL A 141 -22.28 15.12 46.04
CA VAL A 141 -23.60 15.23 46.68
C VAL A 141 -24.19 13.83 46.79
N LEU A 142 -24.23 13.28 48.01
CA LEU A 142 -24.75 11.94 48.27
C LEU A 142 -25.82 11.98 49.34
N GLN A 143 -26.80 11.09 49.20
CA GLN A 143 -27.80 10.88 50.23
C GLN A 143 -27.15 10.23 51.47
N PRO A 144 -27.51 10.67 52.70
CA PRO A 144 -26.94 10.15 53.95
C PRO A 144 -27.06 8.63 54.13
N ASN A 145 -28.03 7.98 53.47
CA ASN A 145 -28.27 6.54 53.58
C ASN A 145 -27.61 5.70 52.46
N SER A 146 -26.64 6.25 51.73
CA SER A 146 -25.94 5.52 50.68
C SER A 146 -25.09 4.38 51.26
N GLU A 147 -25.03 3.25 50.55
CA GLU A 147 -24.13 2.12 50.87
C GLU A 147 -22.66 2.54 50.99
N LEU A 148 -22.30 3.67 50.38
CA LEU A 148 -20.99 4.29 50.46
C LEU A 148 -20.63 4.73 51.89
N PHE A 149 -21.58 5.03 52.78
CA PHE A 149 -21.29 5.45 54.16
C PHE A 149 -21.43 4.34 55.20
N ARG A 150 -21.77 3.10 54.78
CA ARG A 150 -22.03 1.97 55.70
C ARG A 150 -20.92 1.76 56.73
N TYR A 151 -19.65 1.82 56.30
CA TYR A 151 -18.48 1.64 57.18
C TYR A 151 -18.06 2.91 57.93
N PHE A 152 -18.47 4.10 57.48
CA PHE A 152 -18.27 5.37 58.20
C PHE A 152 -19.30 5.55 59.33
N GLN A 153 -20.54 5.09 59.13
CA GLN A 153 -21.60 5.15 60.14
C GLN A 153 -21.48 4.03 61.19
N SER A 154 -20.96 2.86 60.79
CA SER A 154 -20.73 1.72 61.69
C SER A 154 -19.69 2.01 62.78
N THR A 155 -18.75 2.95 62.56
CA THR A 155 -17.77 3.36 63.58
C THR A 155 -18.19 4.65 64.29
N ALA A 156 -18.98 5.51 63.65
CA ALA A 156 -19.47 6.78 64.21
C ALA A 156 -20.76 6.67 65.04
N GLY A 157 -21.13 5.47 65.51
CA GLY A 157 -22.43 5.26 66.14
C GLY A 157 -22.57 4.01 67.00
N ALA A 158 -21.51 3.57 67.69
CA ALA A 158 -21.72 2.82 68.91
C ALA A 158 -22.24 3.81 69.97
N LYS A 159 -23.57 4.02 69.97
CA LYS A 159 -24.27 4.74 71.04
C LYS A 159 -23.82 4.17 72.38
N ARG A 160 -23.03 4.94 73.11
CA ARG A 160 -23.10 4.96 74.57
C ARG A 160 -24.45 5.53 74.99
#